data_AF-A0A926S0S8-F1
#
_entry.id   AF-A0A926S0S8-F1
#
_cell.length_a   1.000
_cell.length_b   1.000
_cell.length_c   1.000
_cell.angle_alpha   90.00
_cell.angle_beta   90.00
_cell.angle_gamma   90.00
#
_symmetry.space_group_name_H-M   'P 1'
#
loop_
_entity.id
_entity.type
_entity.pdbx_description
1 polymer ?
#
loop_
_entity_poly.entity_id
_entity_poly.type
_entity_poly.pdbx_seq_one_letter_code
_entity_poly.pdbx_strand_id
1 'polypeptide(L)' 'MAEEKGTTREAIVLCWLMRHPARIQPVIGTTNLDRIKNSHDAIRQSELMTREEWYSLYVTARGNELP' A
#
# COMPACT_ATOMS: atom_id res chain seq x y z
N MET A 1 7.42 4.27 -6.82
CA MET A 1 5.98 4.23 -6.43
C MET A 1 5.54 5.34 -5.49
N ALA A 2 5.95 5.40 -4.20
CA ALA A 2 5.39 6.43 -3.28
C ALA A 2 5.63 7.87 -3.78
N GLU A 3 6.84 8.16 -4.23
CA GLU A 3 7.21 9.45 -4.84
C GLU A 3 6.43 9.73 -6.13
N GLU A 4 6.37 8.77 -7.06
CA GLU A 4 5.60 8.87 -8.31
C GLU A 4 4.10 9.17 -8.06
N LYS A 5 3.55 8.64 -6.97
CA LYS A 5 2.15 8.85 -6.56
C LYS A 5 1.93 10.05 -5.65
N GLY A 6 2.98 10.80 -5.34
CA GLY A 6 2.93 11.96 -4.46
C GLY A 6 2.39 11.63 -3.07
N THR A 7 2.75 10.47 -2.52
CA THR A 7 2.23 9.95 -1.25
C THR A 7 3.33 9.35 -0.38
N THR A 8 2.97 8.77 0.76
CA THR A 8 3.91 8.20 1.72
C THR A 8 4.10 6.69 1.50
N ARG A 9 5.20 6.14 2.02
CA ARG A 9 5.43 4.68 1.98
C ARG A 9 4.39 3.94 2.83
N GLU A 10 4.01 4.51 3.97
CA GLU A 10 2.95 3.99 4.83
C GLU A 10 1.62 3.87 4.07
N ALA A 11 1.24 4.90 3.32
CA ALA A 11 0.04 4.89 2.50
C ALA A 11 0.10 3.80 1.42
N ILE A 12 1.24 3.64 0.72
CA ILE A 12 1.42 2.61 -0.31
C ILE A 12 1.27 1.19 0.26
N VAL A 13 1.88 0.89 1.41
CA VAL A 13 1.81 -0.46 1.99
C VAL A 13 0.38 -0.79 2.44
N LEU A 14 -0.31 0.17 3.08
CA LEU A 14 -1.68 -0.04 3.52
C LEU A 14 -2.64 -0.15 2.34
N CYS A 15 -2.48 0.69 1.31
CA CYS A 15 -3.34 0.66 0.15
C CYS A 15 -3.18 -0.64 -0.66
N TRP A 16 -1.97 -1.18 -0.73
CA TRP A 16 -1.69 -2.47 -1.35
C TRP A 16 -2.46 -3.62 -0.67
N LEU A 17 -2.53 -3.63 0.67
CA LEU A 17 -3.35 -4.58 1.41
C LEU A 17 -4.86 -4.36 1.17
N MET A 18 -5.31 -3.10 1.24
CA MET A 18 -6.73 -2.75 1.04
C MET A 18 -7.23 -3.10 -0.37
N ARG A 19 -6.35 -3.05 -1.38
CA ARG A 19 -6.66 -3.40 -2.78
C ARG A 19 -6.83 -4.91 -3.01
N HIS A 20 -6.42 -5.75 -2.06
CA HIS A 20 -6.55 -7.20 -2.18
C HIS A 20 -8.02 -7.63 -2.31
N PRO A 21 -8.36 -8.64 -3.16
CA PRO A 21 -9.74 -9.09 -3.37
C PRO A 21 -10.48 -9.52 -2.10
N ALA A 22 -9.75 -10.00 -1.09
CA ALA A 22 -10.30 -10.38 0.22
C ALA A 22 -10.72 -9.18 1.10
N ARG A 23 -10.56 -7.93 0.62
CA ARG A 23 -10.96 -6.69 1.32
C ARG A 23 -10.35 -6.56 2.71
N ILE A 24 -9.03 -6.70 2.78
CA ILE A 24 -8.27 -6.63 4.04
C ILE A 24 -8.46 -5.25 4.68
N GLN A 25 -8.72 -5.24 6.00
CA GLN A 25 -8.77 -4.04 6.83
C GLN A 25 -7.52 -3.98 7.71
N PRO A 26 -6.48 -3.23 7.33
CA PRO A 26 -5.23 -3.19 8.08
C PRO A 26 -5.37 -2.36 9.38
N VAL A 27 -4.75 -2.84 10.45
CA VAL A 27 -4.69 -2.15 11.75
C VAL A 27 -3.37 -1.41 11.89
N ILE A 28 -3.42 -0.11 12.22
CA ILE A 28 -2.22 0.70 12.46
C ILE A 28 -1.72 0.43 13.88
N GLY A 29 -0.56 -0.25 14.00
CA GLY A 29 0.02 -0.65 15.29
C GLY A 29 1.04 0.30 15.90
N THR A 30 1.17 1.53 15.41
CA THR A 30 2.15 2.52 15.88
C THR A 30 1.49 3.60 16.73
N THR A 31 2.18 4.08 17.76
CA THR A 31 1.76 5.24 18.57
C THR A 31 2.36 6.57 18.08
N ASN A 32 3.32 6.52 17.15
CA ASN A 32 3.88 7.72 16.52
C ASN A 32 2.81 8.42 15.64
N LEU A 33 2.49 9.67 15.99
CA LEU A 33 1.45 10.46 15.34
C LEU A 33 1.75 10.77 13.87
N ASP A 34 3.01 11.02 13.52
CA ASP A 34 3.38 11.34 12.14
C ASP A 34 3.23 10.12 11.24
N ARG A 35 3.55 8.92 11.75
CA ARG A 35 3.30 7.68 11.01
C ARG A 35 1.81 7.40 10.81
N ILE A 36 0.97 7.71 11.80
CA ILE A 36 -0.49 7.62 11.66
C ILE A 36 -0.97 8.60 10.58
N LYS A 37 -0.50 9.85 10.60
CA LYS A 37 -0.85 10.85 9.57
C LYS A 37 -0.40 10.42 8.18
N ASN A 38 0.80 9.84 8.06
CA ASN A 38 1.32 9.36 6.79
C ASN A 38 0.42 8.30 6.15
N SER A 39 -0.29 7.49 6.96
CA SER A 39 -1.23 6.48 6.48
C SER A 39 -2.53 7.03 5.87
N HIS A 40 -2.85 8.31 6.07
CA HIS A 40 -4.15 8.91 5.72
C HIS A 40 -4.56 8.68 4.25
N ASP A 41 -3.62 8.77 3.32
CA ASP A 41 -3.90 8.69 1.88
C ASP A 41 -4.12 7.24 1.37
N ALA A 42 -3.98 6.23 2.24
CA ALA A 42 -4.06 4.82 1.85
C ALA A 42 -5.40 4.45 1.17
N ILE A 43 -6.51 5.00 1.65
CA ILE A 43 -7.85 4.69 1.11
C ILE A 43 -7.94 5.13 -0.34
N ARG A 44 -7.67 6.42 -0.62
CA ARG A 44 -7.67 6.97 -1.98
C ARG A 44 -6.69 6.23 -2.90
N GLN A 45 -5.50 5.93 -2.38
CA GLN A 45 -4.48 5.21 -3.16
C GLN A 45 -4.89 3.77 -3.48
N SER A 46 -5.72 3.14 -2.65
CA SER A 46 -6.18 1.76 -2.88
C SER A 46 -7.15 1.68 -4.08
N GLU A 47 -7.96 2.72 -4.26
CA GLU A 47 -8.89 2.84 -5.40
C GLU A 47 -8.14 3.08 -6.71
N LEU A 48 -7.06 3.87 -6.64
CA LEU A 48 -6.23 4.23 -7.80
C LEU A 48 -5.20 3.16 -8.17
N MET A 49 -4.92 2.19 -7.29
CA MET A 49 -3.89 1.19 -7.54
C MET A 49 -4.26 0.24 -8.68
N THR A 50 -3.40 0.18 -9.69
CA THR A 50 -3.54 -0.74 -10.82
C THR A 50 -3.10 -2.14 -10.45
N ARG A 51 -3.46 -3.12 -11.29
CA ARG A 51 -3.02 -4.50 -11.10
C ARG A 51 -1.51 -4.64 -11.30
N GLU A 52 -0.92 -3.92 -12.27
CA GLU A 52 0.53 -3.99 -12.48
C GLU A 52 1.29 -3.47 -11.28
N GLU A 53 0.85 -2.36 -10.68
CA GLU A 53 1.45 -1.81 -9.47
C GLU A 53 1.32 -2.79 -8.29
N TRP A 54 0.15 -3.41 -8.13
CA TRP A 54 -0.09 -4.38 -7.08
C TRP A 54 0.86 -5.58 -7.21
N TYR A 55 1.00 -6.12 -8.42
CA TYR A 55 1.89 -7.23 -8.70
C TYR A 55 3.38 -6.85 -8.62
N SER A 56 3.75 -5.63 -9.02
CA SER A 56 5.12 -5.13 -8.88
C SER A 56 5.56 -5.12 -7.41
N LEU A 57 4.69 -4.67 -6.49
CA LEU A 57 4.94 -4.76 -5.06
C LEU A 57 5.01 -6.21 -4.56
N TYR A 58 4.11 -7.08 -5.05
CA TYR A 58 4.11 -8.50 -4.69
C TYR A 58 5.41 -9.22 -5.09
N VAL A 59 5.85 -9.05 -6.34
CA VAL A 59 7.11 -9.62 -6.87
C VAL A 59 8.30 -9.08 -6.09
N THR A 60 8.34 -7.77 -5.87
CA THR A 60 9.42 -7.13 -5.09
C THR A 60 9.49 -7.70 -3.66
N ALA A 61 8.34 -7.89 -3.01
CA ALA A 61 8.26 -8.46 -1.66
C ALA A 61 8.64 -9.95 -1.62
N ARG A 62 8.30 -10.71 -2.67
CA ARG A 62 8.59 -12.16 -2.77
C ARG A 62 10.00 -12.46 -3.26
N GLY A 63 10.66 -11.51 -3.92
CA GLY A 63 11.99 -11.66 -4.50
C GLY A 63 12.06 -12.62 -5.71
N ASN A 64 10.91 -13.06 -6.24
CA ASN A 64 10.81 -13.99 -7.37
C ASN A 64 9.65 -13.57 -8.30
N GLU A 65 9.77 -13.91 -9.58
CA GLU A 65 8.75 -13.62 -10.59
C GLU A 65 7.42 -14.32 -10.30
N LEU A 66 6.35 -13.81 -10.93
CA LEU A 66 5.05 -14.46 -10.90
C LEU A 66 5.13 -15.83 -11.60
N PRO A 67 4.48 -16.88 -11.07
CA PRO A 67 4.37 -18.17 -11.75
C PRO A 67 3.62 -18.10 -13.09
#